data_AF-A0A8T4WAF0-F1
#
_entry.id   AF-A0A8T4WAF0-F1
#
_cell.length_a   1.000
_cell.length_b   1.000
_cell.length_c   1.000
_cell.angle_alpha   90.00
_cell.angle_beta   90.00
_cell.angle_gamma   90.00
#
_symmetry.space_group_name_H-M   'P 1'
#
loop_
_entity.id
_entity.type
_entity.pdbx_description
1 polymer ?
#
loop_
_entity_poly.entity_id
_entity_poly.type
_entity_poly.pdbx_seq_one_letter_code
_entity_poly.pdbx_strand_id
1 'polypeptide(L)'
;MTISTFGSKYFGWLAALGTVLAVGWFLLPEGYDTIVLWLAPQLGNYIRPLLVMVNILLVNPLNNITMVAVWAGAGFIGGVMAGTKKGSFVVGIVTWFSCVLIAVFCAYQLFMSGIELGTLPPVPQGTSITDVLSIPLVQSAIDEVITLMASSGGSGPDISSILTPLLIWLFTPIVTVIVAGIVGAMVRPKE
;
A
#
# COMPACT_ATOMS: atom_id res chain seq x y z
N MET A 1 -32.42 6.96 -3.21
CA MET A 1 -31.12 6.41 -3.67
C MET A 1 -31.44 5.18 -4.50
N THR A 2 -31.31 5.26 -5.83
CA THR A 2 -31.68 4.15 -6.73
C THR A 2 -30.61 3.06 -6.69
N ILE A 3 -31.03 1.80 -6.77
CA ILE A 3 -30.17 0.61 -6.69
C ILE A 3 -29.03 0.63 -7.74
N SER A 4 -29.25 1.30 -8.88
CA SER A 4 -28.24 1.53 -9.93
C SER A 4 -27.06 2.40 -9.49
N THR A 5 -27.33 3.38 -8.60
CA THR A 5 -26.31 4.28 -8.06
C THR A 5 -25.45 3.58 -7.00
N PHE A 6 -26.00 2.60 -6.29
CA PHE A 6 -25.25 1.77 -5.34
C PHE A 6 -24.36 0.76 -6.08
N GLY A 7 -24.90 0.05 -7.08
CA GLY A 7 -24.16 -0.93 -7.86
C GLY A 7 -22.92 -0.33 -8.55
N SER A 8 -23.05 0.83 -9.19
CA SER A 8 -21.91 1.49 -9.87
C SER A 8 -20.75 1.85 -8.94
N LYS A 9 -21.05 2.31 -7.72
CA LYS A 9 -20.03 2.61 -6.71
C LYS A 9 -19.39 1.33 -6.15
N TYR A 10 -20.19 0.30 -5.93
CA TYR A 10 -19.71 -0.99 -5.47
C TYR A 10 -18.74 -1.63 -6.48
N PHE A 11 -19.11 -1.66 -7.76
CA PHE A 11 -18.23 -2.15 -8.82
C PHE A 11 -16.99 -1.28 -9.00
N GLY A 12 -17.12 0.05 -8.88
CA GLY A 12 -15.96 0.95 -8.92
C GLY A 12 -14.98 0.71 -7.78
N TRP A 13 -15.48 0.47 -6.57
CA TRP A 13 -14.66 0.07 -5.43
C TRP A 13 -13.97 -1.28 -5.64
N LEU A 14 -14.70 -2.30 -6.09
CA LEU A 14 -14.11 -3.61 -6.37
C LEU A 14 -13.03 -3.53 -7.47
N ALA A 15 -13.26 -2.75 -8.51
CA ALA A 15 -12.30 -2.58 -9.60
C ALA A 15 -11.05 -1.82 -9.15
N ALA A 16 -11.22 -0.76 -8.35
CA ALA A 16 -10.08 -0.03 -7.77
C ALA A 16 -9.27 -0.93 -6.83
N LEU A 17 -9.94 -1.63 -5.90
CA LEU A 17 -9.30 -2.56 -4.97
C LEU A 17 -8.60 -3.71 -5.69
N GLY A 18 -9.26 -4.31 -6.68
CA GLY A 18 -8.68 -5.37 -7.52
C GLY A 18 -7.47 -4.88 -8.31
N THR A 19 -7.49 -3.64 -8.80
CA THR A 19 -6.34 -3.02 -9.47
C THR A 19 -5.17 -2.87 -8.51
N VAL A 20 -5.40 -2.31 -7.31
CA VAL A 20 -4.34 -2.16 -6.30
C VAL A 20 -3.74 -3.53 -5.95
N LEU A 21 -4.58 -4.53 -5.70
CA LEU A 21 -4.12 -5.88 -5.35
C LEU A 21 -3.36 -6.55 -6.48
N ALA A 22 -3.89 -6.52 -7.71
CA ALA A 22 -3.25 -7.17 -8.85
C ALA A 22 -1.93 -6.50 -9.22
N VAL A 23 -1.94 -5.18 -9.35
CA VAL A 23 -0.73 -4.42 -9.69
C VAL A 23 0.30 -4.52 -8.56
N GLY A 24 -0.13 -4.41 -7.30
CA GLY A 24 0.73 -4.62 -6.14
C GLY A 24 1.38 -5.99 -6.06
N TRP A 25 0.67 -7.03 -6.51
CA TRP A 25 1.19 -8.39 -6.55
C TRP A 25 2.32 -8.57 -7.56
N PHE A 26 2.21 -7.92 -8.73
CA PHE A 26 3.23 -8.01 -9.79
C PHE A 26 4.37 -7.00 -9.63
N LEU A 27 4.12 -5.87 -8.95
CA LEU A 27 5.12 -4.83 -8.71
C LEU A 27 5.85 -5.01 -7.37
N LEU A 28 5.72 -6.18 -6.74
CA LEU A 28 6.46 -6.50 -5.54
C LEU A 28 7.96 -6.70 -5.91
N PRO A 29 8.89 -5.91 -5.36
CA PRO A 29 10.32 -6.12 -5.59
C PRO A 29 10.78 -7.54 -5.24
N GLU A 30 11.77 -8.07 -5.96
CA GLU A 30 12.33 -9.43 -5.77
C GLU A 30 12.82 -9.69 -4.33
N GLY A 31 13.25 -8.64 -3.62
CA GLY A 31 13.60 -8.72 -2.21
C GLY A 31 12.46 -9.22 -1.32
N TYR A 32 11.20 -8.92 -1.65
CA TYR A 32 10.06 -9.46 -0.92
C TYR A 32 9.80 -10.92 -1.23
N ASP A 33 10.05 -11.38 -2.46
CA ASP A 33 9.93 -12.79 -2.78
C ASP A 33 10.96 -13.62 -1.98
N THR A 34 12.15 -13.05 -1.72
CA THR A 34 13.12 -13.65 -0.79
C THR A 34 12.56 -13.75 0.63
N ILE A 35 11.95 -12.69 1.17
CA ILE A 35 11.34 -12.69 2.51
C ILE A 35 10.16 -13.67 2.56
N VAL A 36 9.34 -13.73 1.51
CA VAL A 36 8.23 -14.67 1.40
C VAL A 36 8.76 -16.10 1.39
N LEU A 37 9.74 -16.45 0.56
CA LEU A 37 10.29 -17.80 0.52
C LEU A 37 10.94 -18.19 1.85
N TRP A 38 11.55 -17.24 2.52
CA TRP A 38 12.16 -17.46 3.83
C TRP A 38 11.13 -17.66 4.92
N LEU A 39 10.10 -16.82 4.99
CA LEU A 39 9.15 -16.80 6.10
C LEU A 39 7.85 -17.56 5.84
N ALA A 40 7.47 -17.83 4.59
CA ALA A 40 6.25 -18.58 4.25
C ALA A 40 6.17 -19.98 4.87
N PRO A 41 7.27 -20.75 5.04
CA PRO A 41 7.21 -22.04 5.72
C PRO A 41 6.71 -21.95 7.18
N GLN A 42 6.90 -20.81 7.84
CA GLN A 42 6.49 -20.60 9.24
C GLN A 42 5.23 -19.73 9.37
N LEU A 43 5.13 -18.70 8.54
CA LEU A 43 4.07 -17.68 8.59
C LEU A 43 2.91 -17.99 7.63
N GLY A 44 3.05 -19.03 6.82
CA GLY A 44 2.01 -19.47 5.89
C GLY A 44 1.72 -18.47 4.78
N ASN A 45 0.58 -18.67 4.12
CA ASN A 45 0.24 -17.96 2.88
C ASN A 45 -0.14 -16.48 3.06
N TYR A 46 -0.26 -15.98 4.29
CA TYR A 46 -0.66 -14.60 4.56
C TYR A 46 0.51 -13.61 4.53
N ILE A 47 1.76 -14.09 4.53
CA ILE A 47 2.94 -13.22 4.49
C ILE A 47 3.01 -12.41 3.19
N ARG A 48 2.74 -13.04 2.04
CA ARG A 48 2.85 -12.35 0.75
C ARG A 48 1.77 -11.26 0.59
N PRO A 49 0.48 -11.53 0.82
CA PRO A 49 -0.54 -10.48 0.84
C PRO A 49 -0.23 -9.36 1.84
N LEU A 50 0.31 -9.69 3.02
CA LEU A 50 0.72 -8.69 4.00
C LEU A 50 1.83 -7.79 3.44
N LEU A 51 2.89 -8.37 2.87
CA LEU A 51 4.00 -7.63 2.29
C LEU A 51 3.58 -6.78 1.09
N VAL A 52 2.64 -7.27 0.26
CA VAL A 52 2.03 -6.48 -0.82
C VAL A 52 1.28 -5.26 -0.26
N MET A 53 0.43 -5.46 0.75
CA MET A 53 -0.31 -4.35 1.38
C MET A 53 0.62 -3.38 2.09
N VAL A 54 1.60 -3.89 2.84
CA VAL A 54 2.62 -3.09 3.50
C VAL A 54 3.42 -2.31 2.46
N ASN A 55 3.79 -2.88 1.32
CA ASN A 55 4.51 -2.16 0.28
C ASN A 55 3.68 -1.02 -0.33
N ILE A 56 2.44 -1.31 -0.72
CA ILE A 56 1.58 -0.29 -1.34
C ILE A 56 1.15 0.81 -0.37
N LEU A 57 0.92 0.44 0.89
CA LEU A 57 0.53 1.39 1.93
C LEU A 57 1.75 2.15 2.41
N LEU A 58 2.83 1.45 2.81
CA LEU A 58 4.00 2.01 3.52
C LEU A 58 5.04 2.70 2.62
N VAL A 59 5.17 2.35 1.33
CA VAL A 59 6.14 3.03 0.46
C VAL A 59 5.69 4.47 0.22
N ASN A 60 6.58 5.42 0.49
CA ASN A 60 6.30 6.83 0.26
C ASN A 60 6.03 7.09 -1.24
N PRO A 61 4.79 7.44 -1.62
CA PRO A 61 4.45 7.66 -3.02
C PRO A 61 5.15 8.89 -3.61
N LEU A 62 5.53 9.90 -2.81
CA LEU A 62 6.23 11.08 -3.34
C LEU A 62 7.65 10.75 -3.83
N ASN A 63 8.27 9.72 -3.26
CA ASN A 63 9.60 9.25 -3.66
C ASN A 63 9.53 8.07 -4.65
N ASN A 64 8.34 7.51 -4.88
CA ASN A 64 8.15 6.35 -5.73
C ASN A 64 6.99 6.57 -6.72
N ILE A 65 7.33 7.01 -7.93
CA ILE A 65 6.39 7.27 -9.02
C ILE A 65 5.53 6.03 -9.33
N THR A 66 6.09 4.83 -9.17
CA THR A 66 5.36 3.57 -9.38
C THR A 66 4.18 3.47 -8.44
N MET A 67 4.35 3.82 -7.15
CA MET A 67 3.25 3.79 -6.18
C MET A 67 2.19 4.85 -6.48
N VAL A 68 2.58 6.04 -6.92
CA VAL A 68 1.63 7.06 -7.41
C VAL A 68 0.85 6.53 -8.59
N ALA A 69 1.51 5.86 -9.54
CA ALA A 69 0.86 5.28 -10.72
C ALA A 69 -0.13 4.17 -10.34
N VAL A 70 0.19 3.32 -9.36
CA VAL A 70 -0.75 2.29 -8.85
C VAL A 70 -2.01 2.95 -8.28
N TRP A 71 -1.84 3.90 -7.36
CA TRP A 71 -2.96 4.59 -6.71
C TRP A 71 -3.76 5.43 -7.69
N ALA A 72 -3.09 6.09 -8.64
CA ALA A 72 -3.75 6.88 -9.68
C ALA A 72 -4.51 5.98 -10.65
N GLY A 73 -3.93 4.87 -11.09
CA GLY A 73 -4.58 3.90 -11.99
C GLY A 73 -5.82 3.27 -11.35
N ALA A 74 -5.69 2.81 -10.10
CA ALA A 74 -6.81 2.30 -9.33
C ALA A 74 -7.91 3.34 -9.13
N GLY A 75 -7.52 4.58 -8.79
CA GLY A 75 -8.44 5.71 -8.64
C GLY A 75 -9.18 5.98 -9.93
N PHE A 76 -8.47 6.11 -11.05
CA PHE A 76 -9.03 6.37 -12.37
C PHE A 76 -10.06 5.30 -12.78
N ILE A 77 -9.69 4.02 -12.69
CA ILE A 77 -10.59 2.90 -13.02
C ILE A 77 -11.83 2.92 -12.13
N GLY A 78 -11.65 3.06 -10.82
CA GLY A 78 -12.76 3.17 -9.88
C GLY A 78 -13.67 4.36 -10.16
N GLY A 79 -13.07 5.49 -10.55
CA GLY A 79 -13.77 6.73 -10.91
C GLY A 79 -14.61 6.62 -12.17
N VAL A 80 -14.06 6.05 -13.25
CA VAL A 80 -14.78 5.79 -14.50
C VAL A 80 -16.02 4.92 -14.27
N MET A 81 -15.92 3.93 -13.37
CA MET A 81 -17.04 3.06 -13.03
C MET A 81 -18.08 3.75 -12.14
N ALA A 82 -17.63 4.54 -11.16
CA ALA A 82 -18.50 5.31 -10.28
C ALA A 82 -19.28 6.41 -11.02
N GLY A 83 -18.69 7.00 -12.08
CA GLY A 83 -19.33 7.93 -13.02
C GLY A 83 -19.77 9.28 -12.43
N THR A 84 -19.50 9.53 -11.15
CA THR A 84 -19.83 10.79 -10.47
C THR A 84 -18.68 11.24 -9.58
N LYS A 85 -18.48 12.56 -9.44
CA LYS A 85 -17.41 13.13 -8.59
C LYS A 85 -17.56 12.67 -7.13
N LYS A 86 -18.79 12.76 -6.59
CA LYS A 86 -19.10 12.32 -5.22
C LYS A 86 -18.94 10.81 -5.06
N GLY A 87 -19.33 10.01 -6.05
CA GLY A 87 -19.15 8.56 -6.02
C GLY A 87 -17.67 8.15 -6.03
N SER A 88 -16.85 8.83 -6.84
CA SER A 88 -15.41 8.56 -6.95
C SER A 88 -14.65 8.90 -5.69
N PHE A 89 -15.03 9.98 -5.00
CA PHE A 89 -14.50 10.32 -3.68
C PHE A 89 -14.74 9.17 -2.68
N VAL A 90 -15.97 8.67 -2.61
CA VAL A 90 -16.33 7.55 -1.73
C VAL A 90 -15.57 6.28 -2.13
N VAL A 91 -15.51 5.96 -3.43
CA VAL A 91 -14.76 4.80 -3.94
C VAL A 91 -13.28 4.87 -3.56
N GLY A 92 -12.64 6.03 -3.69
CA GLY A 92 -11.24 6.23 -3.32
C GLY A 92 -11.00 5.97 -1.82
N ILE A 93 -11.80 6.57 -0.94
CA ILE A 93 -11.68 6.37 0.51
C ILE A 93 -11.93 4.91 0.90
N VAL A 94 -13.00 4.31 0.38
CA VAL A 94 -13.35 2.92 0.72
C VAL A 94 -12.29 1.96 0.19
N THR A 95 -11.68 2.23 -0.96
CA THR A 95 -10.55 1.44 -1.49
C THR A 95 -9.35 1.51 -0.55
N TRP A 96 -8.92 2.71 -0.18
CA TRP A 96 -7.78 2.89 0.72
C TRP A 96 -8.04 2.22 2.08
N PHE A 97 -9.22 2.42 2.66
CA PHE A 97 -9.58 1.79 3.94
C PHE A 97 -9.66 0.26 3.83
N SER A 98 -10.11 -0.27 2.69
CA SER A 98 -10.12 -1.72 2.44
C SER A 98 -8.69 -2.28 2.40
N CYS A 99 -7.73 -1.58 1.79
CA CYS A 99 -6.33 -1.99 1.83
C CYS A 99 -5.79 -2.03 3.26
N VAL A 100 -6.12 -1.04 4.10
CA VAL A 100 -5.75 -1.04 5.53
C VAL A 100 -6.38 -2.22 6.26
N LEU A 101 -7.67 -2.49 6.06
CA LEU A 101 -8.36 -3.62 6.68
C LEU A 101 -7.77 -4.97 6.24
N ILE A 102 -7.42 -5.13 4.96
CA ILE A 102 -6.76 -6.34 4.46
C ILE A 102 -5.39 -6.50 5.12
N ALA A 103 -4.60 -5.42 5.24
CA ALA A 103 -3.31 -5.46 5.93
C ALA A 103 -3.46 -5.91 7.39
N VAL A 104 -4.41 -5.31 8.12
CA VAL A 104 -4.70 -5.66 9.52
C VAL A 104 -5.19 -7.11 9.63
N PHE A 105 -6.05 -7.55 8.72
CA PHE A 105 -6.54 -8.92 8.69
C PHE A 105 -5.40 -9.92 8.44
N CYS A 106 -4.53 -9.66 7.46
CA CYS A 106 -3.37 -10.51 7.20
C CYS A 106 -2.41 -10.55 8.40
N ALA A 107 -2.13 -9.41 9.02
CA ALA A 107 -1.30 -9.35 10.23
C ALA A 107 -1.92 -10.14 11.38
N TYR A 108 -3.23 -9.98 11.62
CA TYR A 108 -3.96 -10.73 12.63
C TYR A 108 -3.92 -12.24 12.38
N GLN A 109 -4.08 -12.67 11.13
CA GLN A 109 -3.96 -14.09 10.77
C GLN A 109 -2.55 -14.61 11.04
N LEU A 110 -1.49 -13.84 10.76
CA LEU A 110 -0.11 -14.22 11.10
C LEU A 110 0.10 -14.40 12.61
N PHE A 111 -0.44 -13.48 13.43
CA PHE A 111 -0.39 -13.62 14.87
C PHE A 111 -1.13 -14.86 15.38
N MET A 112 -2.30 -15.16 14.81
CA MET A 112 -3.09 -16.34 15.18
C MET A 112 -2.50 -17.65 14.66
N SER A 113 -1.73 -17.62 13.57
CA SER A 113 -1.07 -18.79 13.00
C SER A 113 0.04 -19.35 13.88
N GLY A 114 0.43 -18.63 14.94
CA GLY A 114 1.53 -19.01 15.82
C GLY A 114 2.86 -18.69 15.17
N ILE A 115 3.40 -17.51 15.45
CA ILE A 115 4.76 -17.16 15.06
C ILE A 115 5.72 -17.98 15.94
N GLU A 116 6.09 -19.20 15.50
CA GLU A 116 7.16 -19.97 16.13
C GLU A 116 8.53 -19.32 15.78
N LEU A 117 8.86 -18.21 16.44
CA LEU A 117 10.13 -17.48 16.31
C LEU A 117 11.37 -18.31 16.70
N GLY A 118 11.19 -19.53 17.20
CA GLY A 118 12.24 -20.38 17.74
C GLY A 118 13.10 -21.11 16.71
N THR A 119 12.67 -21.20 15.44
CA THR A 119 13.36 -21.97 14.40
C THR A 119 13.31 -21.27 13.04
N LEU A 120 13.76 -20.01 12.97
CA LEU A 120 13.91 -19.32 11.68
C LEU A 120 14.56 -20.27 10.66
N PRO A 121 13.89 -20.59 9.55
CA PRO A 121 14.42 -21.52 8.57
C PRO A 121 15.73 -20.96 8.00
N PRO A 122 16.63 -21.83 7.51
CA PRO A 122 17.84 -21.34 6.85
C PRO A 122 17.45 -20.45 5.67
N VAL A 123 18.19 -19.35 5.50
CA VAL A 123 17.99 -18.40 4.39
C VAL A 123 18.00 -19.16 3.06
N PRO A 124 17.03 -18.94 2.15
CA PRO A 124 16.96 -19.64 0.87
C PRO A 124 18.28 -19.53 0.09
N GLN A 125 18.72 -20.63 -0.53
CA GLN A 125 19.95 -20.64 -1.33
C GLN A 125 19.75 -19.82 -2.62
N GLY A 126 20.71 -18.93 -2.93
CA GLY A 126 20.68 -18.10 -4.13
C GLY A 126 20.06 -16.70 -3.94
N THR A 127 19.65 -16.33 -2.73
CA THR A 127 19.16 -14.97 -2.42
C THR A 127 20.26 -14.16 -1.75
N SER A 128 20.41 -12.88 -2.13
CA SER A 128 21.39 -11.99 -1.53
C SER A 128 20.70 -11.05 -0.56
N ILE A 129 21.30 -10.80 0.61
CA ILE A 129 20.80 -9.80 1.58
C ILE A 129 20.70 -8.40 0.93
N THR A 130 21.49 -8.15 -0.12
CA THR A 130 21.42 -6.96 -0.96
C THR A 130 20.07 -6.77 -1.64
N ASP A 131 19.34 -7.85 -1.92
CA ASP A 131 18.02 -7.80 -2.58
C ASP A 131 16.93 -7.32 -1.59
N VAL A 132 17.12 -7.59 -0.30
CA VAL A 132 16.26 -7.03 0.76
C VAL A 132 16.56 -5.54 0.96
N LEU A 133 17.82 -5.13 0.81
CA LEU A 133 18.22 -3.72 0.90
C LEU A 133 17.78 -2.88 -0.31
N SER A 134 17.44 -3.50 -1.44
CA SER A 134 16.87 -2.82 -2.60
C SER A 134 15.36 -2.60 -2.51
N ILE A 135 14.71 -3.12 -1.47
CA ILE A 135 13.28 -2.91 -1.21
C ILE A 135 13.04 -1.40 -0.99
N PRO A 136 12.14 -0.75 -1.74
CA PRO A 136 11.88 0.69 -1.63
C PRO A 136 11.50 1.13 -0.22
N LEU A 137 10.80 0.27 0.52
CA LEU A 137 10.44 0.48 1.92
C LEU A 137 11.64 0.51 2.87
N VAL A 138 12.61 -0.37 2.63
CA VAL A 138 13.84 -0.43 3.43
C VAL A 138 14.70 0.77 3.10
N GLN A 139 14.77 1.16 1.82
CA GLN A 139 15.46 2.38 1.39
C GLN A 139 14.83 3.63 2.00
N SER A 140 13.51 3.77 1.96
CA SER A 140 12.82 4.91 2.57
C SER A 140 12.99 4.94 4.09
N ALA A 141 12.97 3.78 4.76
CA ALA A 141 13.22 3.70 6.20
C ALA A 141 14.67 4.07 6.56
N ILE A 142 15.65 3.66 5.74
CA ILE A 142 17.06 4.03 5.91
C ILE A 142 17.24 5.55 5.74
N ASP A 143 16.68 6.13 4.68
CA ASP A 143 16.75 7.57 4.44
C ASP A 143 16.11 8.38 5.58
N GLU A 144 14.96 7.94 6.09
CA GLU A 144 14.29 8.56 7.23
C GLU A 144 15.10 8.44 8.52
N VAL A 145 15.69 7.26 8.79
CA VAL A 145 16.56 7.04 9.97
C VAL A 145 17.84 7.87 9.89
N ILE A 146 18.49 7.94 8.72
CA ILE A 146 19.67 8.77 8.51
C ILE A 146 19.32 10.25 8.70
N THR A 147 18.17 10.68 8.19
CA THR A 147 17.69 12.07 8.36
C THR A 147 17.41 12.38 9.84
N LEU A 148 16.80 11.44 10.57
CA LEU A 148 16.58 11.55 12.02
C LEU A 148 17.91 11.60 12.80
N MET A 149 18.89 10.76 12.46
CA MET A 149 20.23 10.79 13.07
C MET A 149 21.04 12.02 12.69
N ALA A 150 20.86 12.56 11.49
CA ALA A 150 21.48 13.82 11.09
C ALA A 150 20.83 15.01 11.83
N SER A 151 19.53 14.92 12.13
CA SER A 151 18.81 15.93 12.91
C SER A 151 19.06 15.87 14.42
N SER A 152 19.55 14.74 14.95
CA SER A 152 19.86 14.59 16.38
C SER A 152 21.18 15.25 16.82
N GLY A 153 21.91 15.88 15.88
CA GLY A 153 23.14 16.64 16.15
C GLY A 153 22.93 18.05 16.72
N GLY A 154 21.69 18.52 16.88
CA GLY A 154 21.43 19.82 17.50
C GLY A 154 19.96 20.12 17.68
N SER A 155 19.52 20.15 18.95
CA SER A 155 18.13 20.32 19.41
C SER A 155 17.34 19.01 19.41
N GLY A 156 16.53 18.77 20.45
CA GLY A 156 15.84 17.49 20.67
C GLY A 156 14.90 17.07 19.53
N PRO A 157 14.27 15.88 19.61
CA PRO A 157 13.42 15.38 18.53
C PRO A 157 12.27 16.37 18.25
N ASP A 158 12.40 17.10 17.15
CA ASP A 158 11.38 18.00 16.65
C ASP A 158 10.15 17.18 16.28
N ILE A 159 9.03 17.38 16.98
CA ILE A 159 7.79 16.65 16.71
C ILE A 159 7.37 16.81 15.23
N SER A 160 7.71 17.95 14.61
CA SER A 160 7.51 18.21 13.19
C SER A 160 8.31 17.29 12.25
N SER A 161 9.51 16.85 12.63
CA SER A 161 10.35 15.95 11.83
C SER A 161 9.82 14.52 11.80
N ILE A 162 9.05 14.11 12.82
CA ILE A 162 8.36 12.81 12.89
C ILE A 162 6.96 12.89 12.26
N LEU A 163 6.23 13.99 12.50
CA LEU A 163 4.84 14.12 12.07
C LEU A 163 4.70 14.31 10.54
N THR A 164 5.60 15.07 9.93
CA THR A 164 5.56 15.38 8.49
C THR A 164 5.65 14.14 7.59
N PRO A 165 6.63 13.24 7.75
CA PRO A 165 6.70 12.02 6.94
C PRO A 165 5.48 11.12 7.17
N LEU A 166 4.98 11.01 8.41
CA LEU A 166 3.79 10.22 8.72
C LEU A 166 2.52 10.77 8.04
N LEU A 167 2.36 12.08 7.98
CA LEU A 167 1.24 12.72 7.27
C LEU A 167 1.34 12.51 5.76
N ILE A 168 2.52 12.71 5.16
CA ILE A 168 2.75 12.47 3.73
C ILE A 168 2.43 11.02 3.39
N TRP A 169 2.90 10.12 4.24
CA TRP A 169 2.73 8.69 4.12
C TRP A 169 1.24 8.29 4.13
N LEU A 170 0.45 8.84 5.04
CA LEU A 170 -0.98 8.56 5.18
C LEU A 170 -1.83 9.22 4.09
N PHE A 171 -1.62 10.51 3.83
CA PHE A 171 -2.53 11.32 3.03
C PHE A 171 -2.26 11.25 1.54
N THR A 172 -1.02 11.08 1.11
CA THR A 172 -0.69 11.08 -0.32
C THR A 172 -1.43 9.98 -1.10
N PRO A 173 -1.44 8.70 -0.70
CA PRO A 173 -2.17 7.67 -1.46
C PRO A 173 -3.68 7.95 -1.52
N ILE A 174 -4.26 8.51 -0.44
CA ILE A 174 -5.67 8.93 -0.36
C ILE A 174 -5.95 10.05 -1.35
N VAL A 175 -5.10 11.09 -1.38
CA VAL A 175 -5.27 12.22 -2.28
C VAL A 175 -5.12 11.77 -3.74
N THR A 176 -4.11 10.95 -4.05
CA THR A 176 -3.87 10.45 -5.41
C THR A 176 -5.05 9.64 -5.93
N VAL A 177 -5.58 8.68 -5.15
CA VAL A 177 -6.71 7.85 -5.59
C VAL A 177 -7.99 8.67 -5.77
N ILE A 178 -8.21 9.69 -4.93
CA ILE A 178 -9.38 10.57 -5.02
C ILE A 178 -9.27 11.48 -6.25
N VAL A 179 -8.13 12.16 -6.44
CA VAL A 179 -7.94 13.09 -7.56
C VAL A 179 -8.04 12.35 -8.89
N ALA A 180 -7.33 11.22 -9.02
CA ALA A 180 -7.40 10.39 -10.21
C ALA A 180 -8.80 9.81 -10.43
N GLY A 181 -9.51 9.44 -9.36
CA GLY A 181 -10.90 8.99 -9.46
C GLY A 181 -11.86 10.09 -9.90
N ILE A 182 -11.68 11.32 -9.43
CA ILE A 182 -12.48 12.46 -9.90
C ILE A 182 -12.24 12.70 -11.39
N VAL A 183 -10.99 12.62 -11.86
CA VAL A 183 -10.66 12.69 -13.30
C VAL A 183 -11.33 11.56 -14.07
N GLY A 184 -11.25 10.32 -13.58
CA GLY A 184 -11.90 9.16 -14.19
C GLY A 184 -13.43 9.33 -14.32
N ALA A 185 -14.09 9.87 -13.30
CA ALA A 185 -15.52 10.15 -13.38
C ALA A 185 -15.88 11.27 -14.37
N MET A 186 -14.97 12.21 -14.64
CA MET A 186 -15.21 13.23 -15.67
C MET A 186 -15.12 12.68 -17.09
N VAL A 187 -14.36 11.60 -17.31
CA VAL A 187 -14.26 10.93 -18.63
C VAL A 187 -15.57 10.20 -18.97
N ARG A 188 -16.27 9.67 -17.98
CA ARG A 188 -17.58 9.02 -18.16
C ARG A 188 -18.59 9.53 -17.15
N PRO A 189 -19.13 10.75 -17.33
CA PRO A 189 -20.16 11.27 -16.47
C PRO A 189 -21.43 10.44 -16.62
N LYS A 190 -21.93 9.91 -15.51
CA LYS A 190 -23.27 9.33 -15.40
C LYS A 190 -24.12 10.40 -14.74
N GLU A 191 -24.95 11.07 -15.54
CA GLU A 191 -25.96 12.01 -15.06
C GLU A 191 -26.94 11.33 -14.10
#